data_AF-A0A524GRI3-F1
#
_entry.id   AF-A0A524GRI3-F1
#
_cell.length_a   1.000
_cell.length_b   1.000
_cell.length_c   1.000
_cell.angle_alpha   90.00
_cell.angle_beta   90.00
_cell.angle_gamma   90.00
#
_symmetry.space_group_name_H-M   'P 1'
#
loop_
_entity.id
_entity.type
_entity.pdbx_description
1 polymer ?
#
loop_
_entity_poly.entity_id
_entity_poly.type
_entity_poly.pdbx_seq_one_letter_code
_entity_poly.pdbx_strand_id
1 'polypeptide(L)'
;GNVDCAHVLTFGTEREVVDATRAVIRAAGEGGGLILSSSNSIHSAVKPGNYLAMWNAIRTYGTYPLALDGWEGCDMGEAFA
;
A
#
# COMPACT_ATOMS: atom_id res chain seq x y z
N GLY A 1 -0.02 -6.72 -8.66
CA GLY A 1 0.78 -7.10 -7.49
C GLY A 1 1.91 -6.10 -7.34
N ASN A 2 3.04 -6.55 -6.78
CA ASN A 2 4.35 -5.89 -6.81
C ASN A 2 4.75 -4.97 -5.64
N VAL A 3 4.03 -4.94 -4.51
CA VAL A 3 4.55 -4.30 -3.29
C VAL A 3 5.54 -5.24 -2.60
N ASP A 4 6.78 -4.80 -2.39
CA ASP A 4 7.86 -5.66 -1.91
C ASP A 4 7.60 -6.24 -0.50
N CYS A 5 7.35 -7.55 -0.44
CA CYS A 5 7.15 -8.24 0.83
C CYS A 5 8.44 -8.61 1.56
N ALA A 6 9.56 -8.78 0.84
CA ALA A 6 10.82 -9.24 1.40
C ALA A 6 11.52 -8.13 2.19
N HIS A 7 11.48 -6.89 1.68
CA HIS A 7 12.13 -5.77 2.35
C HIS A 7 11.13 -4.76 2.91
N VAL A 8 10.30 -4.14 2.06
CA VAL A 8 9.45 -3.01 2.45
C VAL A 8 8.41 -3.41 3.49
N LEU A 9 7.63 -4.48 3.26
CA LEU A 9 6.62 -4.92 4.23
C LEU A 9 7.21 -5.56 5.49
N THR A 10 8.43 -6.10 5.42
CA THR A 10 9.08 -6.80 6.55
C THR A 10 9.86 -5.84 7.45
N PHE A 11 10.66 -4.93 6.88
CA PHE A 11 11.60 -4.10 7.63
C PHE A 11 11.27 -2.62 7.59
N GLY A 12 10.57 -2.15 6.56
CA GLY A 12 10.23 -0.74 6.39
C GLY A 12 9.30 -0.20 7.47
N THR A 13 9.11 1.11 7.42
CA THR A 13 8.10 1.89 8.13
C THR A 13 6.79 1.90 7.35
N GLU A 14 5.68 2.18 8.04
CA GLU A 14 4.37 2.32 7.40
C GLU A 14 4.40 3.39 6.29
N ARG A 15 5.12 4.50 6.50
CA ARG A 15 5.35 5.54 5.50
C ARG A 15 6.02 5.02 4.23
N GLU A 16 7.08 4.21 4.38
CA GLU A 16 7.79 3.65 3.23
C GLU A 16 6.93 2.64 2.46
N VAL A 17 6.12 1.85 3.17
CA VAL A 17 5.17 0.90 2.55
C VAL A 17 4.15 1.64 1.69
N VAL A 18 3.67 2.75 2.21
CA VAL A 18 2.71 3.62 1.55
C VAL A 18 3.29 4.23 0.28
N ASP A 19 4.50 4.79 0.38
CA ASP A 19 5.18 5.40 -0.75
C ASP A 19 5.47 4.34 -1.84
N ALA A 20 5.86 3.13 -1.44
CA ALA A 20 6.03 2.00 -2.35
C ALA A 20 4.71 1.57 -3.02
N THR A 21 3.61 1.51 -2.26
CA THR A 21 2.29 1.17 -2.79
C THR A 21 1.80 2.23 -3.79
N ARG A 22 1.98 3.51 -3.46
CA ARG A 22 1.65 4.64 -4.35
C ARG A 22 2.50 4.61 -5.62
N ALA A 23 3.77 4.23 -5.53
CA ALA A 23 4.64 4.08 -6.69
C ALA A 23 4.14 2.97 -7.63
N VAL A 24 3.67 1.83 -7.10
CA VAL A 24 3.06 0.75 -7.91
C VAL A 24 1.79 1.23 -8.60
N ILE A 25 0.88 1.90 -7.87
CA ILE A 25 -0.37 2.44 -8.44
C ILE A 25 -0.07 3.46 -9.54
N ARG A 26 0.89 4.36 -9.31
CA ARG A 26 1.30 5.34 -10.31
C ARG A 26 1.86 4.69 -11.58
N ALA A 27 2.68 3.66 -11.43
CA ALA A 27 3.36 3.03 -12.55
C ALA A 27 2.45 2.13 -13.40
N ALA A 28 1.46 1.48 -12.79
CA ALA A 28 0.68 0.43 -13.44
C ALA A 28 -0.84 0.61 -13.36
N GLY A 29 -1.33 1.64 -12.66
CA GLY A 29 -2.75 1.89 -12.47
C GLY A 29 -3.39 2.74 -13.56
N GLU A 30 -2.62 3.49 -14.35
CA GLU A 30 -3.20 4.38 -15.37
C GLU A 30 -4.11 3.61 -16.34
N GLY A 31 -5.32 4.13 -16.59
CA GLY A 31 -6.30 3.49 -17.46
C GLY A 31 -7.09 2.33 -16.83
N GLY A 32 -6.83 1.96 -15.57
CA GLY A 32 -7.56 0.89 -14.89
C GLY A 32 -6.89 -0.48 -14.98
N GLY A 33 -7.53 -1.49 -14.41
CA GLY A 33 -7.12 -2.90 -14.55
C GLY A 33 -5.97 -3.38 -13.64
N LEU A 34 -5.40 -2.50 -12.82
CA LEU A 34 -4.40 -2.89 -11.82
C LEU A 34 -5.04 -3.68 -10.67
N ILE A 35 -4.64 -4.94 -10.52
CA ILE A 35 -4.88 -5.72 -9.30
C ILE A 35 -3.64 -5.58 -8.41
N LEU A 36 -3.70 -4.75 -7.37
CA LEU A 36 -2.59 -4.54 -6.44
C LEU A 36 -2.53 -5.65 -5.38
N SER A 37 -1.32 -6.10 -5.06
CA SER A 37 -1.01 -7.11 -4.05
C SER A 37 0.49 -7.05 -3.74
N SER A 38 0.96 -7.82 -2.78
CA SER A 38 2.39 -8.03 -2.53
C SER A 38 3.11 -8.65 -3.74
N SER A 39 4.45 -8.59 -3.73
CA SER A 39 5.32 -9.19 -4.76
C SER A 39 5.36 -10.71 -4.67
N ASN A 40 5.08 -11.27 -3.48
CA ASN A 40 4.94 -12.70 -3.21
C ASN A 40 4.05 -12.93 -1.97
N SER A 41 4.01 -14.14 -1.45
CA SER A 41 3.28 -14.52 -0.24
C SER A 41 3.58 -13.63 0.96
N ILE A 42 2.53 -13.20 1.67
CA ILE A 42 2.64 -12.58 3.00
C ILE A 42 3.04 -13.67 3.99
N HIS A 43 4.26 -13.59 4.53
CA HIS A 43 4.80 -14.54 5.49
C HIS A 43 4.94 -13.93 6.88
N SER A 44 5.30 -14.75 7.86
CA SER A 44 5.31 -14.40 9.30
C SER A 44 6.25 -13.25 9.70
N ALA A 45 7.16 -12.81 8.84
CA ALA A 45 8.04 -11.68 9.14
C ALA A 45 7.44 -10.33 8.69
N VAL A 46 6.39 -10.34 7.87
CA VAL A 46 5.68 -9.11 7.50
C VAL A 46 5.05 -8.51 8.74
N LYS A 47 5.36 -7.24 9.01
CA LYS A 47 4.79 -6.52 10.15
C LYS A 47 3.30 -6.27 9.90
N PRO A 48 2.39 -6.59 10.83
CA PRO A 48 0.96 -6.33 10.66
C PRO A 48 0.62 -4.86 10.35
N GLY A 49 1.28 -3.91 11.02
CA GLY A 49 1.13 -2.47 10.75
C GLY A 49 1.50 -2.09 9.32
N ASN A 50 2.57 -2.67 8.79
CA ASN A 50 2.98 -2.46 7.40
C ASN A 50 1.96 -3.03 6.41
N TYR A 51 1.43 -4.23 6.66
CA TYR A 51 0.38 -4.78 5.81
C TYR A 51 -0.88 -3.92 5.82
N LEU A 52 -1.26 -3.41 7.00
CA LEU A 52 -2.40 -2.50 7.15
C LEU A 52 -2.14 -1.17 6.43
N ALA A 53 -0.92 -0.63 6.50
CA ALA A 53 -0.53 0.58 5.78
C ALA A 53 -0.63 0.40 4.25
N MET A 54 -0.18 -0.75 3.72
CA MET A 54 -0.39 -1.10 2.31
C MET A 54 -1.88 -1.15 1.95
N TRP A 55 -2.69 -1.82 2.78
CA TRP A 55 -4.13 -1.93 2.57
C TRP A 55 -4.82 -0.56 2.55
N ASN A 56 -4.50 0.30 3.51
CA ASN A 56 -5.04 1.65 3.58
C ASN A 56 -4.61 2.47 2.36
N ALA A 57 -3.34 2.39 1.94
CA ALA A 57 -2.87 3.05 0.72
C ALA A 57 -3.64 2.59 -0.53
N ILE A 58 -3.97 1.30 -0.65
CA ILE A 58 -4.81 0.80 -1.75
C ILE A 58 -6.20 1.43 -1.71
N ARG A 59 -6.83 1.52 -0.53
CA ARG A 59 -8.17 2.13 -0.40
C ARG A 59 -8.17 3.62 -0.67
N THR A 60 -7.11 4.32 -0.30
CA THR A 60 -6.98 5.77 -0.50
C THR A 60 -6.66 6.12 -1.95
N TYR A 61 -5.77 5.38 -2.62
CA TYR A 61 -5.25 5.75 -3.95
C TYR A 61 -5.71 4.87 -5.10
N GLY A 62 -6.32 3.72 -4.82
CA GLY A 62 -6.70 2.74 -5.84
C GLY A 62 -8.05 3.00 -6.52
N THR A 63 -8.80 4.02 -6.09
CA THR A 63 -10.07 4.40 -6.72
C THR A 63 -9.84 5.26 -7.96
N TYR A 64 -10.58 4.97 -9.02
CA TYR A 64 -10.53 5.71 -10.28
C TYR A 64 -11.57 6.85 -10.30
N PRO A 65 -11.25 8.02 -10.91
CA PRO A 65 -9.94 8.38 -11.48
C PRO A 65 -8.87 8.50 -10.39
N LEU A 66 -7.64 8.05 -10.70
CA LEU A 66 -6.56 8.00 -9.70
C LEU A 66 -6.25 9.41 -9.19
N ALA A 67 -6.41 9.60 -7.88
CA ALA A 67 -6.02 10.83 -7.18
C ALA A 67 -4.90 10.48 -6.20
N LEU A 68 -3.66 10.77 -6.59
CA LEU A 68 -2.49 10.38 -5.78
C LEU A 68 -2.11 11.43 -4.73
N ASP A 69 -2.80 12.56 -4.66
CA ASP A 69 -2.48 13.66 -3.74
C ASP A 69 -3.49 13.64 -2.58
N GLY A 70 -3.02 13.37 -1.36
CA GLY A 70 -3.92 13.28 -0.19
C GLY A 70 -3.43 12.51 1.03
N TRP A 71 -2.13 12.20 1.18
CA TRP A 71 -1.64 11.63 2.46
C TRP A 71 -1.27 12.73 3.45
N GLU A 72 -2.22 13.17 4.26
CA GLU A 72 -1.92 13.73 5.59
C GLU A 72 -2.17 12.60 6.59
N GLY A 73 -1.15 12.20 7.35
CA GLY A 73 -1.13 10.99 8.19
C GLY A 73 -2.50 10.58 8.74
N CYS A 74 -3.10 9.50 8.21
CA CYS A 74 -4.31 8.98 8.83
C CYS A 74 -3.94 8.44 10.22
N ASP A 75 -4.62 8.93 11.24
CA ASP A 75 -4.57 8.32 12.57
C ASP A 75 -5.02 6.86 12.41
N MET A 76 -4.11 5.92 12.70
CA MET A 76 -4.28 4.48 12.45
C MET A 76 -5.39 3.85 13.31
N GLY A 77 -6.08 4.64 14.13
CA GLY A 77 -7.23 4.23 14.93
C GLY A 77 -8.54 4.04 14.17
N GLU A 78 -8.74 4.65 12.99
CA GLU A 78 -10.04 4.58 12.28
C GLU A 78 -10.17 3.42 11.28
N ALA A 79 -9.08 2.73 10.94
CA ALA A 79 -9.10 1.66 9.94
C ALA A 79 -9.83 0.36 10.39
N PHE A 80 -10.25 0.29 11.66
CA PHE A 80 -10.97 -0.84 12.26
C PHE A 80 -12.39 -0.51 12.74
N ALA A 81 -12.90 0.71 12.46
CA ALA A 81 -14.29 1.10 12.70
C ALA A 81 -15.17 0.81 11.47
#